data_AF-A0A9Q1DHQ4-F1
#
_entry.id   AF-A0A9Q1DHQ4-F1
#
_cell.length_a   1.000
_cell.length_b   1.000
_cell.length_c   1.000
_cell.angle_alpha   90.00
_cell.angle_beta   90.00
_cell.angle_gamma   90.00
#
_symmetry.space_group_name_H-M   'P 1'
#
loop_
_entity.id
_entity.type
_entity.pdbx_description
1 polymer ?
#
loop_
_entity_poly.entity_id
_entity_poly.type
_entity_poly.pdbx_seq_one_letter_code
_entity_poly.pdbx_strand_id
1 'polypeptide(L)'
;MVCRVWAGGSGAPRSRQAGRVGTRGRMNWRSLSPPCIGGGWSSEPTRPESPSTGPGHTVQIWGKAAIGLYLWEHILEGTLSPADPKAQWRDGEVQSGSITFRFCTGPAVVVGQAPLHTQSLVLVLNGREEQKVAYASRWLQHAGALVQSHGLEHVAVVMLGSERCANDWLRPFLRAEGGFVDLLFLVYDSPWADEHHVLQWPLGVATYREFPVVRPTVELVSSRRPFLCNFLGTVYSNSSRQTLMDIIKLQGLERECVIAARERWVPMETADSLRRYQAALAQSDLTLCPVGVNAESYRLYEASALGSLPVVEDRGTEGVRGRGGGQSGRSAPPAQGLGRTLPVPAALG
;
A
#
# COMPACT_ATOMS: atom_id res chain seq x y z
N MET A 1 -17.86 1.94 -1.33
CA MET A 1 -18.86 3.04 -1.29
C MET A 1 -18.15 4.29 -0.80
N VAL A 2 -17.90 5.27 -1.66
CA VAL A 2 -17.14 6.48 -1.31
C VAL A 2 -18.13 7.61 -1.03
N CYS A 3 -18.24 8.03 0.22
CA CYS A 3 -19.00 9.22 0.61
C CYS A 3 -18.19 10.48 0.27
N ARG A 4 -18.70 11.30 -0.64
CA ARG A 4 -18.24 12.68 -0.84
C ARG A 4 -18.89 13.57 0.21
N VAL A 5 -18.08 14.24 1.04
CA VAL A 5 -18.53 15.39 1.84
C VAL A 5 -18.11 16.65 1.10
N TRP A 6 -19.08 17.45 0.68
CA TRP A 6 -18.90 18.76 0.05
C TRP A 6 -18.94 19.82 1.15
N ALA A 7 -17.84 20.55 1.37
CA ALA A 7 -17.82 21.70 2.25
C ALA A 7 -18.29 22.95 1.48
N GLY A 8 -19.41 23.54 1.92
CA GLY A 8 -19.93 24.79 1.40
C GLY A 8 -19.11 25.99 1.88
N GLY A 9 -18.60 26.77 0.93
CA GLY A 9 -17.99 28.07 1.18
C GLY A 9 -18.98 29.20 0.89
N SER A 10 -19.28 29.97 1.92
CA SER A 10 -20.06 31.20 1.91
C SER A 10 -19.24 32.37 1.33
N GLY A 11 -19.84 33.11 0.39
CA GLY A 11 -19.27 34.36 -0.13
C GLY A 11 -20.29 35.11 -0.98
N ALA A 12 -20.95 36.11 -0.39
CA ALA A 12 -21.75 37.09 -1.11
C ALA A 12 -20.84 38.19 -1.73
N PRO A 13 -21.26 38.80 -2.84
CA PRO A 13 -21.68 40.20 -2.73
C PRO A 13 -22.94 40.57 -3.52
N ARG A 14 -23.49 41.75 -3.20
CA ARG A 14 -24.79 42.32 -3.56
C ARG A 14 -24.87 43.01 -4.94
N SER A 15 -26.11 43.05 -5.45
CA SER A 15 -26.79 44.10 -6.29
C SER A 15 -26.41 44.18 -7.76
N ARG A 16 -27.27 44.42 -8.77
CA ARG A 16 -28.72 44.70 -9.06
C ARG A 16 -28.91 44.19 -10.52
N GLN A 17 -30.03 43.74 -11.09
CA GLN A 17 -31.30 44.44 -11.32
C GLN A 17 -32.28 43.49 -12.07
N ALA A 18 -33.56 43.56 -11.69
CA ALA A 18 -34.84 43.27 -12.39
C ALA A 18 -34.95 42.28 -13.58
N GLY A 19 -35.84 41.28 -13.42
CA GLY A 19 -36.52 40.57 -14.51
C GLY A 19 -37.64 39.66 -13.94
N ARG A 20 -38.88 39.88 -14.37
CA ARG A 20 -40.14 39.41 -13.77
C ARG A 20 -40.53 37.95 -14.14
N VAL A 21 -41.19 37.31 -13.16
CA VAL A 21 -42.37 36.41 -13.23
C VAL A 21 -42.21 34.98 -13.80
N GLY A 22 -42.53 34.00 -12.95
CA GLY A 22 -42.84 32.61 -13.31
C GLY A 22 -43.16 31.76 -12.08
N THR A 23 -44.44 31.57 -11.79
CA THR A 23 -45.02 30.87 -10.62
C THR A 23 -45.03 29.35 -10.75
N ARG A 24 -45.11 28.67 -9.57
CA ARG A 24 -45.47 27.25 -9.29
C ARG A 24 -44.29 26.27 -9.44
N GLY A 25 -44.04 25.32 -8.52
CA GLY A 25 -44.77 24.89 -7.33
C GLY A 25 -43.90 24.01 -6.41
N ARG A 26 -44.38 23.85 -5.17
CA ARG A 26 -43.86 22.94 -4.15
C ARG A 26 -44.20 21.48 -4.48
N MET A 27 -43.24 20.57 -4.29
CA MET A 27 -43.43 19.14 -3.96
C MET A 27 -42.24 18.78 -3.05
N ASN A 28 -42.37 18.64 -1.73
CA ASN A 28 -43.06 17.64 -0.91
C ASN A 28 -42.58 16.20 -1.15
N TRP A 29 -41.63 15.78 -0.32
CA TRP A 29 -41.06 14.44 -0.23
C TRP A 29 -41.93 13.54 0.65
N ARG A 30 -42.98 12.95 0.10
CA ARG A 30 -43.61 11.72 0.63
C ARG A 30 -44.25 10.96 -0.51
N SER A 31 -44.26 9.63 -0.37
CA SER A 31 -44.83 8.61 -1.26
C SER A 31 -43.98 8.28 -2.48
N LEU A 32 -43.41 7.08 -2.47
CA LEU A 32 -43.55 6.05 -3.51
C LEU A 32 -42.80 4.79 -3.02
N SER A 33 -43.54 3.94 -2.28
CA SER A 33 -43.37 2.48 -2.30
C SER A 33 -44.43 1.95 -3.27
N PRO A 34 -44.12 0.97 -4.14
CA PRO A 34 -44.61 -0.41 -3.91
C PRO A 34 -43.76 -1.49 -4.65
N PRO A 35 -44.17 -2.78 -4.71
CA PRO A 35 -44.72 -3.65 -3.66
C PRO A 35 -43.87 -4.92 -3.48
N CYS A 36 -43.95 -5.53 -2.29
CA CYS A 36 -43.51 -6.89 -2.05
C CYS A 36 -44.44 -7.88 -2.78
N ILE A 37 -43.88 -8.74 -3.63
CA ILE A 37 -44.54 -9.97 -4.09
C ILE A 37 -43.70 -11.14 -3.58
N GLY A 38 -44.33 -11.95 -2.73
CA GLY A 38 -43.78 -13.21 -2.26
C GLY A 38 -43.77 -14.24 -3.38
N GLY A 39 -42.65 -14.92 -3.52
CA GLY A 39 -42.50 -16.16 -4.27
C GLY A 39 -41.46 -17.00 -3.56
N GLY A 40 -41.88 -18.13 -3.00
CA GLY A 40 -40.98 -19.08 -2.37
C GLY A 40 -40.04 -19.68 -3.40
N TRP A 41 -38.74 -19.63 -3.12
CA TRP A 41 -37.72 -20.40 -3.82
C TRP A 41 -37.01 -21.25 -2.78
N SER A 42 -37.45 -22.49 -2.67
CA SER A 42 -36.62 -23.59 -2.19
C SER A 42 -35.59 -23.89 -3.27
N SER A 43 -34.33 -23.54 -3.02
CA SER A 43 -33.20 -24.05 -3.79
C SER A 43 -32.21 -24.66 -2.79
N GLU A 44 -32.09 -25.99 -2.87
CA GLU A 44 -31.01 -26.76 -2.25
C GLU A 44 -29.64 -26.12 -2.54
N PRO A 45 -28.66 -26.22 -1.61
CA PRO A 45 -27.30 -25.87 -1.93
C PRO A 45 -26.76 -26.87 -2.94
N THR A 46 -26.59 -26.44 -4.19
CA THR A 46 -25.80 -27.16 -5.18
C THR A 46 -24.37 -27.34 -4.64
N ARG A 47 -23.86 -28.57 -4.74
CA ARG A 47 -22.49 -28.96 -4.38
C ARG A 47 -21.48 -27.99 -5.00
N PRO A 48 -20.36 -27.69 -4.31
CA PRO A 48 -19.27 -26.98 -4.95
C PRO A 48 -18.79 -27.76 -6.16
N GLU A 49 -18.74 -27.08 -7.31
CA GLU A 49 -18.11 -27.59 -8.52
C GLU A 49 -16.67 -28.02 -8.21
N SER A 50 -16.29 -29.15 -8.80
CA SER A 50 -14.97 -29.75 -8.67
C SER A 50 -13.91 -28.79 -9.23
N PRO A 51 -12.71 -28.69 -8.63
CA PRO A 51 -11.65 -27.87 -9.19
C PRO A 51 -11.29 -28.37 -10.60
N SER A 52 -11.35 -27.45 -11.56
CA SER A 52 -10.94 -27.67 -12.94
C SER A 52 -9.52 -28.21 -13.00
N THR A 53 -9.34 -29.40 -13.58
CA THR A 53 -8.08 -30.12 -13.79
C THR A 53 -7.25 -29.53 -14.94
N GLY A 54 -6.95 -28.24 -14.89
CA GLY A 54 -5.85 -27.65 -15.67
C GLY A 54 -4.50 -27.92 -15.00
N PRO A 55 -3.37 -27.95 -15.74
CA PRO A 55 -2.05 -28.03 -15.12
C PRO A 55 -1.84 -26.80 -14.21
N GLY A 56 -1.60 -27.03 -12.92
CA GLY A 56 -1.39 -25.95 -11.96
C GLY A 56 -0.11 -25.16 -12.28
N HIS A 57 -0.20 -23.83 -12.32
CA HIS A 57 0.95 -22.96 -12.54
C HIS A 57 1.67 -22.71 -11.21
N THR A 58 2.98 -22.92 -11.17
CA THR A 58 3.77 -22.64 -9.96
C THR A 58 4.58 -21.36 -10.13
N VAL A 59 4.40 -20.41 -9.20
CA VAL A 59 5.17 -19.17 -9.12
C VAL A 59 6.09 -19.22 -7.91
N GLN A 60 7.39 -19.08 -8.15
CA GLN A 60 8.41 -19.01 -7.10
C GLN A 60 8.61 -17.55 -6.68
N ILE A 61 8.52 -17.26 -5.39
CA ILE A 61 8.74 -15.93 -4.82
C ILE A 61 9.97 -16.01 -3.91
N TRP A 62 10.96 -15.16 -4.17
CA TRP A 62 12.25 -15.21 -3.47
C TRP A 62 12.64 -13.84 -2.98
N GLY A 63 12.92 -13.69 -1.68
CA GLY A 63 13.44 -12.42 -1.18
C GLY A 63 13.72 -12.34 0.31
N LYS A 64 14.58 -11.39 0.68
CA LYS A 64 14.92 -11.06 2.07
C LYS A 64 14.41 -9.70 2.54
N ALA A 65 13.82 -8.92 1.62
CA ALA A 65 13.34 -7.60 1.97
C ALA A 65 12.08 -7.71 2.83
N ALA A 66 11.92 -6.82 3.83
CA ALA A 66 10.74 -6.83 4.71
C ALA A 66 9.42 -6.69 3.93
N ILE A 67 9.43 -5.98 2.80
CA ILE A 67 8.30 -5.89 1.87
C ILE A 67 7.87 -7.25 1.29
N GLY A 68 8.75 -8.26 1.30
CA GLY A 68 8.42 -9.63 0.91
C GLY A 68 7.55 -10.35 1.94
N LEU A 69 7.75 -10.08 3.23
CA LEU A 69 6.84 -10.56 4.27
C LEU A 69 5.48 -9.88 4.17
N TYR A 70 5.43 -8.59 3.79
CA TYR A 70 4.17 -7.92 3.55
C TYR A 70 3.39 -8.55 2.39
N LEU A 71 4.06 -8.79 1.25
CA LEU A 71 3.48 -9.53 0.12
C LEU A 71 2.95 -10.90 0.56
N TRP A 72 3.75 -11.66 1.32
CA TRP A 72 3.38 -13.02 1.69
C TRP A 72 2.27 -13.08 2.74
N GLU A 73 2.47 -12.45 3.90
CA GLU A 73 1.60 -12.63 5.07
C GLU A 73 0.34 -11.75 4.99
N HIS A 74 0.41 -10.57 4.36
CA HIS A 74 -0.71 -9.63 4.34
C HIS A 74 -1.49 -9.59 3.02
N ILE A 75 -0.84 -9.86 1.88
CA ILE A 75 -1.51 -9.84 0.57
C ILE A 75 -1.92 -11.24 0.15
N LEU A 76 -1.01 -12.22 0.25
CA LEU A 76 -1.30 -13.61 -0.10
C LEU A 76 -1.86 -14.44 1.07
N GLU A 77 -1.92 -13.86 2.28
CA GLU A 77 -2.36 -14.53 3.51
C GLU A 77 -1.61 -15.84 3.79
N GLY A 78 -0.35 -15.90 3.36
CA GLY A 78 0.50 -17.07 3.51
C GLY A 78 1.08 -17.21 4.91
N THR A 79 1.32 -18.46 5.29
CA THR A 79 2.06 -18.82 6.51
C THR A 79 3.46 -19.29 6.15
N LEU A 80 4.40 -19.17 7.10
CA LEU A 80 5.79 -19.57 6.92
C LEU A 80 6.17 -20.66 7.92
N SER A 81 6.92 -21.63 7.44
CA SER A 81 7.54 -22.70 8.22
C SER A 81 9.07 -22.62 8.09
N PRO A 82 9.83 -22.63 9.20
CA PRO A 82 9.35 -22.47 10.57
C PRO A 82 8.79 -21.05 10.83
N ALA A 83 7.95 -20.94 11.86
CA ALA A 83 7.38 -19.67 12.28
C ALA A 83 8.40 -18.71 12.91
N ASP A 84 9.54 -19.22 13.41
CA ASP A 84 10.59 -18.41 14.03
C ASP A 84 11.17 -17.38 13.04
N PRO A 85 11.02 -16.07 13.29
CA PRO A 85 11.57 -15.02 12.43
C PRO A 85 13.10 -15.04 12.30
N LYS A 86 13.81 -15.69 13.23
CA LYS A 86 15.28 -15.81 13.24
C LYS A 86 15.80 -17.03 12.47
N ALA A 87 14.91 -17.91 12.00
CA ALA A 87 15.31 -19.08 11.25
C ALA A 87 16.09 -18.68 9.98
N GLN A 88 17.14 -19.45 9.68
CA GLN A 88 18.01 -19.19 8.53
C GLN A 88 17.26 -19.33 7.20
N TRP A 89 16.28 -20.20 7.17
CA TRP A 89 15.43 -20.48 6.02
C TRP A 89 13.98 -20.59 6.51
N ARG A 90 13.07 -19.96 5.78
CA ARG A 90 11.63 -20.07 5.99
C ARG A 90 10.95 -20.13 4.63
N ASP A 91 10.01 -21.04 4.49
CA ASP A 91 9.23 -21.18 3.28
C ASP A 91 7.75 -21.39 3.55
N GLY A 92 6.94 -21.18 2.52
CA GLY A 92 5.51 -21.35 2.58
C GLY A 92 4.91 -21.57 1.20
N GLU A 93 3.71 -22.16 1.19
CA GLU A 93 2.94 -22.41 -0.01
C GLU A 93 1.52 -21.89 0.17
N VAL A 94 1.00 -21.18 -0.84
CA VAL A 94 -0.39 -20.72 -0.92
C VAL A 94 -0.92 -21.04 -2.30
N GLN A 95 -2.09 -21.69 -2.35
CA GLN A 95 -2.82 -21.91 -3.58
C GLN A 95 -3.92 -20.87 -3.74
N SER A 96 -3.96 -20.22 -4.90
CA SER A 96 -5.03 -19.29 -5.28
C SER A 96 -5.53 -19.66 -6.69
N GLY A 97 -6.71 -20.30 -6.74
CA GLY A 97 -7.23 -20.88 -7.98
C GLY A 97 -6.29 -21.97 -8.53
N SER A 98 -5.86 -21.81 -9.79
CA SER A 98 -4.93 -22.70 -10.49
C SER A 98 -3.46 -22.35 -10.27
N ILE A 99 -3.15 -21.32 -9.46
CA ILE A 99 -1.78 -20.86 -9.22
C ILE A 99 -1.34 -21.26 -7.83
N THR A 100 -0.19 -21.91 -7.74
CA THR A 100 0.52 -22.22 -6.50
C THR A 100 1.69 -21.26 -6.34
N PHE A 101 1.62 -20.41 -5.31
CA PHE A 101 2.72 -19.54 -4.91
C PHE A 101 3.58 -20.22 -3.86
N ARG A 102 4.89 -20.24 -4.08
CA ARG A 102 5.88 -20.73 -3.11
C ARG A 102 6.82 -19.60 -2.75
N PHE A 103 6.90 -19.26 -1.47
CA PHE A 103 7.74 -18.18 -1.00
C PHE A 103 8.90 -18.70 -0.18
N CYS A 104 10.10 -18.20 -0.46
CA CYS A 104 11.33 -18.50 0.27
C CYS A 104 11.96 -17.22 0.80
N THR A 105 12.27 -17.21 2.10
CA THR A 105 12.91 -16.09 2.79
C THR A 105 13.87 -16.55 3.89
N GLY A 106 14.66 -15.63 4.43
CA GLY A 106 15.62 -15.89 5.51
C GLY A 106 17.08 -15.62 5.14
N PRO A 107 17.98 -15.53 6.13
CA PRO A 107 19.41 -15.26 5.93
C PRO A 107 20.12 -16.20 4.94
N ALA A 108 19.75 -17.48 4.88
CA ALA A 108 20.36 -18.48 4.02
C ALA A 108 19.96 -18.36 2.54
N VAL A 109 18.90 -17.61 2.20
CA VAL A 109 18.41 -17.46 0.82
C VAL A 109 19.40 -16.67 -0.03
N VAL A 110 20.40 -17.30 -0.64
CA VAL A 110 21.45 -16.59 -1.40
C VAL A 110 21.27 -16.75 -2.90
N VAL A 111 21.92 -15.86 -3.66
CA VAL A 111 21.96 -15.94 -5.14
C VAL A 111 22.48 -17.34 -5.52
N GLY A 112 21.83 -18.00 -6.47
CA GLY A 112 22.22 -19.35 -6.94
C GLY A 112 21.45 -20.51 -6.31
N GLN A 113 20.64 -20.28 -5.28
CA GLN A 113 19.77 -21.32 -4.69
C GLN A 113 18.36 -21.35 -5.29
N ALA A 114 18.00 -20.36 -6.10
CA ALA A 114 16.71 -20.34 -6.77
C ALA A 114 16.56 -21.60 -7.66
N PRO A 115 15.42 -22.31 -7.60
CA PRO A 115 15.26 -23.59 -8.27
C PRO A 115 15.37 -23.42 -9.78
N LEU A 116 16.17 -24.30 -10.39
CA LEU A 116 16.46 -24.31 -11.83
C LEU A 116 15.28 -24.75 -12.71
N HIS A 117 14.16 -25.15 -12.11
CA HIS A 117 13.02 -25.78 -12.78
C HIS A 117 11.69 -25.06 -12.48
N THR A 118 11.69 -23.74 -12.56
CA THR A 118 10.44 -22.95 -12.44
C THR A 118 10.23 -22.10 -13.68
N GLN A 119 9.01 -22.06 -14.21
CA GLN A 119 8.72 -21.19 -15.36
C GLN A 119 8.55 -19.72 -14.95
N SER A 120 8.21 -19.45 -13.69
CA SER A 120 7.82 -18.12 -13.23
C SER A 120 8.47 -17.76 -11.89
N LEU A 121 9.23 -16.66 -11.88
CA LEU A 121 9.97 -16.17 -10.72
C LEU A 121 9.57 -14.74 -10.37
N VAL A 122 9.31 -14.49 -9.08
CA VAL A 122 9.13 -13.17 -8.50
C VAL A 122 10.28 -12.90 -7.53
N LEU A 123 11.09 -11.88 -7.82
CA LEU A 123 12.17 -11.46 -6.94
C LEU A 123 11.74 -10.29 -6.07
N VAL A 124 11.81 -10.44 -4.74
CA VAL A 124 11.54 -9.36 -3.79
C VAL A 124 12.86 -8.77 -3.30
N LEU A 125 13.23 -7.62 -3.84
CA LEU A 125 14.55 -7.00 -3.73
C LEU A 125 14.51 -5.68 -2.97
N ASN A 126 15.67 -5.28 -2.46
CA ASN A 126 15.87 -3.99 -1.80
C ASN A 126 16.93 -3.21 -2.57
N GLY A 127 16.57 -2.04 -3.07
CA GLY A 127 17.41 -1.11 -3.81
C GLY A 127 17.50 0.26 -3.14
N ARG A 128 17.18 0.37 -1.84
CA ARG A 128 17.10 1.66 -1.14
C ARG A 128 18.45 2.38 -1.01
N GLU A 129 19.54 1.61 -0.94
CA GLU A 129 20.90 2.10 -0.70
C GLU A 129 21.91 1.39 -1.62
N GLU A 130 23.06 2.01 -1.90
CA GLU A 130 24.04 1.55 -2.89
C GLU A 130 24.50 0.09 -2.67
N GLN A 131 24.80 -0.29 -1.44
CA GLN A 131 25.17 -1.68 -1.12
C GLN A 131 24.03 -2.68 -1.39
N LYS A 132 22.78 -2.25 -1.20
CA LYS A 132 21.58 -3.05 -1.48
C LYS A 132 21.33 -3.14 -2.98
N VAL A 133 21.55 -2.06 -3.73
CA VAL A 133 21.55 -2.04 -5.20
C VAL A 133 22.57 -3.05 -5.76
N ALA A 134 23.80 -3.05 -5.25
CA ALA A 134 24.83 -3.99 -5.69
C ALA A 134 24.44 -5.46 -5.43
N TYR A 135 23.75 -5.75 -4.32
CA TYR A 135 23.25 -7.09 -4.03
C TYR A 135 22.05 -7.48 -4.90
N ALA A 136 21.09 -6.57 -5.08
CA ALA A 136 19.91 -6.77 -5.93
C ALA A 136 20.31 -6.98 -7.40
N SER A 137 21.32 -6.25 -7.88
CA SER A 137 21.87 -6.41 -9.23
C SER A 137 22.41 -7.82 -9.49
N ARG A 138 23.03 -8.46 -8.50
CA ARG A 138 23.50 -9.86 -8.63
C ARG A 138 22.35 -10.85 -8.77
N TRP A 139 21.22 -10.62 -8.07
CA TRP A 139 20.02 -11.42 -8.23
C TRP A 139 19.44 -11.30 -9.64
N LEU A 140 19.37 -10.08 -10.17
CA LEU A 140 18.88 -9.84 -11.53
C LEU A 140 19.82 -10.45 -12.58
N GLN A 141 21.14 -10.29 -12.44
CA GLN A 141 22.11 -10.93 -13.34
C GLN A 141 21.97 -12.45 -13.35
N HIS A 142 21.81 -13.07 -12.18
CA HIS A 142 21.60 -14.51 -12.09
C HIS A 142 20.28 -14.96 -12.73
N ALA A 143 19.17 -14.26 -12.46
CA ALA A 143 17.89 -14.54 -13.11
C ALA A 143 17.98 -14.39 -14.64
N GLY A 144 18.68 -13.35 -15.13
CA GLY A 144 18.92 -13.17 -16.56
C GLY A 144 19.69 -14.33 -17.19
N ALA A 145 20.70 -14.88 -16.50
CA ALA A 145 21.41 -16.07 -16.95
C ALA A 145 20.49 -17.30 -17.04
N LEU A 146 19.57 -17.46 -16.09
CA LEU A 146 18.59 -18.55 -16.11
C LEU A 146 17.55 -18.41 -17.24
N VAL A 147 17.14 -17.17 -17.55
CA VAL A 147 16.29 -16.90 -18.72
C VAL A 147 17.04 -17.27 -20.02
N GLN A 148 18.32 -16.90 -20.13
CA GLN A 148 19.14 -17.25 -21.30
C GLN A 148 19.36 -18.76 -21.46
N SER A 149 19.44 -19.51 -20.36
CA SER A 149 19.53 -20.97 -20.40
C SER A 149 18.17 -21.68 -20.54
N HIS A 150 17.09 -20.94 -20.85
CA HIS A 150 15.71 -21.43 -20.95
C HIS A 150 15.18 -22.12 -19.67
N GLY A 151 15.76 -21.79 -18.52
CA GLY A 151 15.31 -22.29 -17.21
C GLY A 151 14.22 -21.45 -16.55
N LEU A 152 13.99 -20.23 -17.04
CA LEU A 152 12.94 -19.30 -16.60
C LEU A 152 12.27 -18.67 -17.83
N GLU A 153 10.94 -18.55 -17.82
CA GLU A 153 10.17 -17.92 -18.90
C GLU A 153 9.67 -16.53 -18.49
N HIS A 154 9.21 -16.38 -17.25
CA HIS A 154 8.61 -15.16 -16.74
C HIS A 154 9.30 -14.69 -15.47
N VAL A 155 9.66 -13.40 -15.43
CA VAL A 155 10.29 -12.77 -14.27
C VAL A 155 9.58 -11.48 -13.90
N ALA A 156 9.09 -11.41 -12.67
CA ALA A 156 8.63 -10.17 -12.06
C ALA A 156 9.54 -9.76 -10.90
N VAL A 157 9.56 -8.48 -10.58
CA VAL A 157 10.37 -7.92 -9.49
C VAL A 157 9.50 -7.05 -8.60
N VAL A 158 9.50 -7.30 -7.30
CA VAL A 158 8.98 -6.37 -6.29
C VAL A 158 10.16 -5.67 -5.63
N MET A 159 10.30 -4.37 -5.90
CA MET A 159 11.46 -3.58 -5.52
C MET A 159 11.12 -2.59 -4.42
N LEU A 160 11.79 -2.71 -3.27
CA LEU A 160 11.90 -1.59 -2.34
C LEU A 160 12.88 -0.57 -2.92
N GLY A 161 12.35 0.39 -3.66
CA GLY A 161 13.12 1.39 -4.40
C GLY A 161 13.81 2.43 -3.53
N SER A 162 14.54 3.33 -4.19
CA SER A 162 15.10 4.52 -3.56
C SER A 162 14.00 5.55 -3.28
N GLU A 163 13.94 6.02 -2.03
CA GLU A 163 13.06 7.12 -1.60
C GLU A 163 13.35 8.45 -2.32
N ARG A 164 14.53 8.56 -2.96
CA ARG A 164 14.94 9.73 -3.75
C ARG A 164 14.73 9.56 -5.26
N CYS A 165 13.97 8.53 -5.66
CA CYS A 165 13.73 8.15 -7.06
C CYS A 165 15.00 7.75 -7.84
N ALA A 166 16.10 7.40 -7.16
CA ALA A 166 17.35 6.99 -7.80
C ALA A 166 17.33 5.51 -8.20
N ASN A 167 16.47 5.15 -9.16
CA ASN A 167 16.23 3.77 -9.57
C ASN A 167 16.73 3.43 -10.99
N ASP A 168 17.40 4.37 -11.69
CA ASP A 168 17.84 4.23 -13.10
C ASP A 168 18.65 2.97 -13.40
N TRP A 169 19.35 2.43 -12.40
CA TRP A 169 20.11 1.18 -12.51
C TRP A 169 19.25 -0.05 -12.88
N LEU A 170 17.92 0.02 -12.71
CA LEU A 170 16.99 -1.05 -13.08
C LEU A 170 16.66 -1.10 -14.57
N ARG A 171 16.80 0.02 -15.31
CA ARG A 171 16.38 0.12 -16.72
C ARG A 171 16.91 -1.02 -17.59
N PRO A 172 18.21 -1.39 -17.55
CA PRO A 172 18.74 -2.43 -18.43
C PRO A 172 18.11 -3.81 -18.25
N PHE A 173 17.41 -4.05 -17.14
CA PHE A 173 16.76 -5.33 -16.86
C PHE A 173 15.30 -5.38 -17.33
N LEU A 174 14.67 -4.23 -17.61
CA LEU A 174 13.27 -4.15 -17.99
C LEU A 174 13.05 -4.59 -19.44
N ARG A 175 12.00 -5.36 -19.69
CA ARG A 175 11.68 -5.84 -21.04
C ARG A 175 11.45 -4.71 -22.05
N ALA A 176 10.85 -3.61 -21.61
CA ALA A 176 10.65 -2.41 -22.45
C ALA A 176 11.97 -1.79 -22.95
N GLU A 177 13.09 -2.07 -22.28
CA GLU A 177 14.44 -1.57 -22.59
C GLU A 177 15.34 -2.71 -23.14
N GLY A 178 14.74 -3.82 -23.58
CA GLY A 178 15.46 -4.99 -24.11
C GLY A 178 15.96 -5.99 -23.05
N GLY A 179 15.58 -5.81 -21.79
CA GLY A 179 15.86 -6.75 -20.70
C GLY A 179 14.88 -7.94 -20.63
N PHE A 180 14.90 -8.67 -19.51
CA PHE A 180 14.11 -9.90 -19.34
C PHE A 180 12.97 -9.77 -18.31
N VAL A 181 12.96 -8.74 -17.47
CA VAL A 181 11.93 -8.53 -16.45
C VAL A 181 10.62 -8.09 -17.11
N ASP A 182 9.60 -8.94 -17.01
CA ASP A 182 8.24 -8.72 -17.53
C ASP A 182 7.53 -7.58 -16.79
N LEU A 183 7.58 -7.62 -15.45
CA LEU A 183 6.84 -6.73 -14.56
C LEU A 183 7.72 -6.22 -13.42
N LEU A 184 7.70 -4.92 -13.16
CA LEU A 184 8.35 -4.27 -12.02
C LEU A 184 7.29 -3.63 -11.13
N PHE A 185 7.14 -4.15 -9.92
CA PHE A 185 6.38 -3.54 -8.83
C PHE A 185 7.32 -2.68 -7.99
N LEU A 186 7.22 -1.36 -8.10
CA LEU A 186 8.15 -0.43 -7.46
C LEU A 186 7.50 0.26 -6.27
N VAL A 187 8.11 0.11 -5.09
CA VAL A 187 7.75 0.87 -3.89
C VAL A 187 8.28 2.28 -3.98
N TYR A 188 7.49 3.24 -3.48
CA TYR A 188 7.61 4.69 -3.64
C TYR A 188 7.17 5.22 -5.00
N ASP A 189 6.67 6.45 -4.99
CA ASP A 189 6.28 7.17 -6.20
C ASP A 189 7.43 7.20 -7.21
N SER A 190 7.12 6.83 -8.45
CA SER A 190 8.09 6.82 -9.54
C SER A 190 7.44 7.32 -10.82
N PRO A 191 8.12 8.19 -11.59
CA PRO A 191 7.62 8.62 -12.90
C PRO A 191 7.61 7.51 -13.94
N TRP A 192 8.18 6.34 -13.64
CA TRP A 192 8.18 5.19 -14.53
C TRP A 192 6.90 4.37 -14.48
N ALA A 193 6.09 4.54 -13.43
CA ALA A 193 4.85 3.80 -13.30
C ALA A 193 3.97 4.07 -14.52
N ASP A 194 3.72 3.02 -15.30
CA ASP A 194 3.01 3.07 -16.58
C ASP A 194 1.73 2.22 -16.55
N GLU A 195 1.46 1.52 -15.43
CA GLU A 195 0.32 0.62 -15.22
C GLU A 195 0.30 -0.61 -16.16
N HIS A 196 1.39 -0.89 -16.86
CA HIS A 196 1.51 -2.01 -17.79
C HIS A 196 2.72 -2.90 -17.44
N HIS A 197 3.92 -2.33 -17.41
CA HIS A 197 5.17 -3.04 -17.13
C HIS A 197 5.80 -2.60 -15.82
N VAL A 198 5.59 -1.34 -15.44
CA VAL A 198 6.03 -0.77 -14.17
C VAL A 198 4.80 -0.33 -13.40
N LEU A 199 4.57 -1.01 -12.28
CA LEU A 199 3.41 -0.84 -11.41
C LEU A 199 3.87 -0.25 -10.10
N GLN A 200 3.11 0.70 -9.56
CA GLN A 200 3.37 1.18 -8.21
C GLN A 200 2.96 0.11 -7.19
N TRP A 201 3.82 -0.12 -6.19
CA TRP A 201 3.55 -1.06 -5.11
C TRP A 201 3.51 -0.35 -3.76
N PRO A 202 2.52 -0.62 -2.90
CA PRO A 202 2.48 0.00 -1.58
C PRO A 202 3.66 -0.46 -0.72
N LEU A 203 4.25 0.45 0.06
CA LEU A 203 5.25 0.08 1.07
C LEU A 203 4.69 -0.94 2.09
N GLY A 204 3.39 -0.87 2.36
CA GLY A 204 2.69 -1.76 3.28
C GLY A 204 2.93 -1.40 4.74
N VAL A 205 2.70 -2.37 5.63
CA VAL A 205 2.93 -2.22 7.08
C VAL A 205 4.34 -2.69 7.46
N ALA A 206 4.85 -2.26 8.62
CA ALA A 206 6.18 -2.64 9.05
C ALA A 206 6.20 -4.06 9.65
N THR A 207 6.24 -5.08 8.79
CA THR A 207 6.37 -6.50 9.18
C THR A 207 7.61 -6.78 10.02
N TYR A 208 8.70 -6.04 9.81
CA TYR A 208 9.91 -6.13 10.65
C TYR A 208 9.71 -5.64 12.09
N ARG A 209 8.60 -4.96 12.38
CA ARG A 209 8.15 -4.57 13.73
C ARG A 209 6.99 -5.44 14.21
N GLU A 210 6.74 -6.57 13.56
CA GLU A 210 5.68 -7.51 13.90
C GLU A 210 4.29 -6.83 13.89
N PHE A 211 4.06 -5.91 12.93
CA PHE A 211 2.74 -5.35 12.74
C PHE A 211 1.76 -6.47 12.31
N PRO A 212 0.62 -6.63 12.99
CA PRO A 212 -0.23 -7.80 12.81
C PRO A 212 -0.97 -7.78 11.48
N VAL A 213 -1.33 -8.96 10.99
CA VAL A 213 -2.35 -9.12 9.95
C VAL A 213 -3.70 -8.75 10.57
N VAL A 214 -4.32 -7.68 10.07
CA VAL A 214 -5.63 -7.21 10.52
C VAL A 214 -6.68 -7.60 9.49
N ARG A 215 -7.69 -8.35 9.92
CA ARG A 215 -8.84 -8.67 9.06
C ARG A 215 -9.83 -7.51 9.09
N PRO A 216 -10.25 -6.99 7.92
CA PRO A 216 -11.28 -5.96 7.87
C PRO A 216 -12.59 -6.47 8.50
N THR A 217 -13.11 -5.72 9.47
CA THR A 217 -14.44 -5.95 10.04
C THR A 217 -15.25 -4.65 9.99
N VAL A 218 -16.58 -4.77 10.08
CA VAL A 218 -17.47 -3.59 10.05
C VAL A 218 -17.16 -2.66 11.22
N GLU A 219 -16.85 -3.26 12.38
CA GLU A 219 -16.55 -2.55 13.63
C GLU A 219 -15.32 -1.64 13.50
N LEU A 220 -14.33 -2.00 12.68
CA LEU A 220 -13.15 -1.15 12.46
C LEU A 220 -13.54 0.22 11.87
N VAL A 221 -14.62 0.29 11.09
CA VAL A 221 -15.06 1.52 10.42
C VAL A 221 -16.22 2.19 11.16
N SER A 222 -17.14 1.40 11.73
CA SER A 222 -18.38 1.94 12.32
C SER A 222 -18.30 2.25 13.81
N SER A 223 -17.31 1.73 14.52
CA SER A 223 -17.19 1.94 15.96
C SER A 223 -16.78 3.38 16.26
N ARG A 224 -17.40 3.97 17.29
CA ARG A 224 -16.95 5.25 17.83
C ARG A 224 -15.62 5.07 18.54
N ARG A 225 -14.70 5.99 18.29
CA ARG A 225 -13.35 5.99 18.84
C ARG A 225 -13.22 7.08 19.91
N PRO A 226 -12.47 6.83 20.99
CA PRO A 226 -12.34 7.79 22.09
C PRO A 226 -11.48 9.01 21.75
N PHE A 227 -10.62 8.92 20.72
CA PHE A 227 -9.74 10.00 20.33
C PHE A 227 -10.05 10.50 18.92
N LEU A 228 -9.98 11.82 18.72
CA LEU A 228 -10.12 12.43 17.41
C LEU A 228 -8.94 12.07 16.51
N CYS A 229 -7.72 12.12 17.04
CA CYS A 229 -6.53 11.88 16.25
C CYS A 229 -5.36 11.25 17.02
N ASN A 230 -4.34 10.80 16.31
CA ASN A 230 -3.06 10.44 16.92
C ASN A 230 -1.86 10.92 16.10
N PHE A 231 -0.75 11.15 16.80
CA PHE A 231 0.56 11.29 16.20
C PHE A 231 1.62 10.68 17.13
N LEU A 232 2.25 9.60 16.65
CA LEU A 232 3.38 8.97 17.32
C LEU A 232 4.56 8.93 16.33
N GLY A 233 5.70 9.49 16.72
CA GLY A 233 6.87 9.47 15.87
C GLY A 233 7.96 10.48 16.22
N THR A 234 9.06 10.38 15.47
CA THR A 234 10.20 11.28 15.62
C THR A 234 9.92 12.62 14.97
N VAL A 235 10.11 13.72 15.70
CA VAL A 235 9.96 15.09 15.22
C VAL A 235 11.34 15.61 14.85
N TYR A 236 11.56 15.83 13.55
CA TYR A 236 12.81 16.41 13.04
C TYR A 236 12.72 17.94 13.07
N SER A 237 13.83 18.61 13.34
CA SER A 237 13.90 20.07 13.24
C SER A 237 13.62 20.52 11.81
N ASN A 238 12.96 21.67 11.67
CA ASN A 238 12.62 22.27 10.37
C ASN A 238 11.85 21.32 9.44
N SER A 239 10.93 20.53 10.01
CA SER A 239 10.08 19.60 9.26
C SER A 239 8.60 19.88 9.51
N SER A 240 7.73 19.40 8.62
CA SER A 240 6.27 19.50 8.80
C SER A 240 5.78 18.83 10.09
N ARG A 241 6.55 17.88 10.66
CA ARG A 241 6.28 17.33 11.99
C ARG A 241 6.43 18.36 13.10
N GLN A 242 7.40 19.26 13.00
CA GLN A 242 7.56 20.33 13.99
C GLN A 242 6.38 21.31 13.90
N THR A 243 6.03 21.73 12.69
CA THR A 243 4.84 22.57 12.45
C THR A 243 3.56 21.93 13.00
N LEU A 244 3.39 20.62 12.81
CA LEU A 244 2.24 19.90 13.38
C LEU A 244 2.22 19.98 14.91
N MET A 245 3.36 19.76 15.56
CA MET A 245 3.45 19.85 17.02
C MET A 245 3.12 21.25 17.54
N ASP A 246 3.53 22.29 16.83
CA ASP A 246 3.20 23.67 17.17
C ASP A 246 1.69 23.92 17.06
N ILE A 247 1.04 23.43 15.99
CA ILE A 247 -0.41 23.53 15.80
C ILE A 247 -1.16 22.78 16.90
N ILE A 248 -0.74 21.55 17.24
CA ILE A 248 -1.37 20.75 18.30
C ILE A 248 -1.37 21.51 19.63
N LYS A 249 -0.22 22.12 19.99
CA LYS A 249 -0.08 22.92 21.21
C LYS A 249 -0.93 24.18 21.17
N LEU A 250 -0.85 24.95 20.08
CA LEU A 250 -1.58 26.22 19.93
C LEU A 250 -3.10 26.03 19.98
N GLN A 251 -3.61 24.92 19.43
CA GLN A 251 -5.04 24.62 19.37
C GLN A 251 -5.52 23.78 20.57
N GLY A 252 -4.63 23.34 21.47
CA GLY A 252 -5.00 22.51 22.62
C GLY A 252 -5.46 21.10 22.27
N LEU A 253 -5.08 20.58 21.09
CA LEU A 253 -5.49 19.26 20.59
C LEU A 253 -4.91 18.08 21.38
N GLU A 254 -3.97 18.33 22.30
CA GLU A 254 -3.42 17.32 23.21
C GLU A 254 -4.47 16.63 24.08
N ARG A 255 -5.66 17.24 24.23
CA ARG A 255 -6.80 16.66 24.97
C ARG A 255 -7.65 15.72 24.15
N GLU A 256 -7.63 15.88 22.82
CA GLU A 256 -8.47 15.14 21.88
C GLU A 256 -7.67 14.08 21.13
N CYS A 257 -6.34 14.19 21.13
CA CYS A 257 -5.46 13.35 20.35
C CYS A 257 -4.40 12.62 21.19
N VAL A 258 -4.06 11.40 20.77
CA VAL A 258 -2.97 10.62 21.36
C VAL A 258 -1.65 11.07 20.75
N ILE A 259 -0.86 11.83 21.52
CA ILE A 259 0.40 12.38 21.06
C ILE A 259 1.58 11.74 21.81
N ALA A 260 2.50 11.12 21.07
CA ALA A 260 3.77 10.64 21.59
C ALA A 260 4.91 10.97 20.63
N ALA A 261 5.34 12.22 20.68
CA ALA A 261 6.48 12.72 19.93
C ALA A 261 7.80 12.37 20.61
N ARG A 262 8.83 12.09 19.82
CA ARG A 262 10.22 11.92 20.30
C ARG A 262 11.19 12.74 19.47
N GLU A 263 12.28 13.20 20.06
CA GLU A 263 13.28 14.00 19.34
C GLU A 263 14.19 13.15 18.45
N ARG A 264 14.45 11.90 18.85
CA ARG A 264 15.35 10.99 18.14
C ARG A 264 14.66 9.70 17.75
N TRP A 265 15.05 9.15 16.61
CA TRP A 265 14.67 7.80 16.24
C TRP A 265 15.56 6.83 17.01
N VAL A 266 14.94 5.81 17.63
CA VAL A 266 15.66 4.73 18.31
C VAL A 266 15.39 3.41 17.58
N PRO A 267 16.43 2.60 17.33
CA PRO A 267 16.25 1.25 16.86
C PRO A 267 15.65 0.41 17.99
N MET A 268 14.74 -0.50 17.65
CA MET A 268 14.00 -1.40 18.54
C MET A 268 12.82 -0.73 19.27
N GLU A 269 11.63 -1.03 18.76
CA GLU A 269 10.38 -0.76 19.44
C GLU A 269 10.15 -1.85 20.50
N THR A 270 9.85 -1.48 21.74
CA THR A 270 9.47 -2.46 22.77
C THR A 270 8.05 -2.96 22.51
N ALA A 271 7.71 -4.14 23.02
CA ALA A 271 6.35 -4.67 22.95
C ALA A 271 5.31 -3.69 23.54
N ASP A 272 5.69 -2.94 24.58
CA ASP A 272 4.83 -1.89 25.14
C ASP A 272 4.63 -0.71 24.20
N SER A 273 5.70 -0.19 23.58
CA SER A 273 5.57 0.91 22.62
C SER A 273 4.78 0.50 21.39
N LEU A 274 4.98 -0.73 20.88
CA LEU A 274 4.22 -1.26 19.76
C LEU A 274 2.73 -1.38 20.10
N ARG A 275 2.39 -1.94 21.28
CA ARG A 275 0.99 -2.01 21.74
C ARG A 275 0.36 -0.63 21.88
N ARG A 276 1.08 0.35 22.45
CA ARG A 276 0.59 1.73 22.56
C ARG A 276 0.36 2.34 21.18
N TYR A 277 1.24 2.10 20.23
CA TYR A 277 1.10 2.58 18.86
C TYR A 277 -0.13 1.96 18.18
N GLN A 278 -0.28 0.64 18.24
CA GLN A 278 -1.45 -0.06 17.69
C GLN A 278 -2.76 0.40 18.35
N ALA A 279 -2.76 0.59 19.68
CA ALA A 279 -3.92 1.11 20.40
C ALA A 279 -4.27 2.54 19.94
N ALA A 280 -3.27 3.42 19.78
CA ALA A 280 -3.50 4.77 19.28
C ALA A 280 -4.14 4.76 17.88
N LEU A 281 -3.68 3.88 16.99
CA LEU A 281 -4.30 3.71 15.67
C LEU A 281 -5.73 3.19 15.79
N ALA A 282 -5.98 2.11 16.54
CA ALA A 282 -7.30 1.50 16.67
C ALA A 282 -8.33 2.39 17.40
N GLN A 283 -7.87 3.31 18.25
CA GLN A 283 -8.71 4.15 19.12
C GLN A 283 -8.80 5.60 18.65
N SER A 284 -8.23 5.96 17.49
CA SER A 284 -8.33 7.31 16.95
C SER A 284 -9.02 7.34 15.59
N ASP A 285 -9.90 8.32 15.37
CA ASP A 285 -10.54 8.51 14.06
C ASP A 285 -9.51 8.85 12.98
N LEU A 286 -8.58 9.74 13.30
CA LEU A 286 -7.55 10.23 12.38
C LEU A 286 -6.15 9.79 12.83
N THR A 287 -5.30 9.47 11.86
CA THR A 287 -3.85 9.33 12.09
C THR A 287 -3.12 10.43 11.33
N LEU A 288 -2.46 11.32 12.06
CA LEU A 288 -1.76 12.45 11.45
C LEU A 288 -0.44 11.96 10.83
N CYS A 289 -0.28 12.19 9.53
CA CYS A 289 0.84 11.69 8.73
C CYS A 289 1.62 12.83 8.05
N PRO A 290 2.12 13.82 8.80
CA PRO A 290 2.98 14.86 8.22
C PRO A 290 4.28 14.25 7.67
N VAL A 291 4.80 14.86 6.61
CA VAL A 291 6.04 14.41 5.98
C VAL A 291 7.18 14.46 7.00
N GLY A 292 7.91 13.34 7.11
CA GLY A 292 9.13 13.24 7.89
C GLY A 292 10.34 13.35 6.99
N VAL A 293 11.12 12.27 6.93
CA VAL A 293 12.13 12.08 5.88
C VAL A 293 11.48 11.76 4.54
N ASN A 294 10.40 10.98 4.57
CA ASN A 294 9.66 10.52 3.38
C ASN A 294 8.18 10.85 3.53
N ALA A 295 7.52 11.11 2.39
CA ALA A 295 6.07 11.32 2.33
C ALA A 295 5.31 9.99 2.52
N GLU A 296 5.68 8.95 1.76
CA GLU A 296 5.18 7.60 1.99
C GLU A 296 5.89 6.97 3.21
N SER A 297 5.10 6.45 4.14
CA SER A 297 5.62 5.76 5.32
C SER A 297 4.67 4.67 5.78
N TYR A 298 5.20 3.70 6.55
CA TYR A 298 4.42 2.61 7.14
C TYR A 298 3.17 3.10 7.87
N ARG A 299 3.22 4.28 8.50
CA ARG A 299 2.09 4.88 9.24
C ARG A 299 0.81 4.99 8.41
N LEU A 300 0.92 5.26 7.10
CA LEU A 300 -0.23 5.39 6.20
C LEU A 300 -1.02 4.08 6.13
N TYR A 301 -0.28 2.99 5.92
CA TYR A 301 -0.83 1.65 5.77
C TYR A 301 -1.24 1.06 7.11
N GLU A 302 -0.47 1.31 8.16
CA GLU A 302 -0.76 0.86 9.53
C GLU A 302 -2.04 1.51 10.07
N ALA A 303 -2.23 2.81 9.83
CA ALA A 303 -3.46 3.52 10.14
C ALA A 303 -4.65 2.91 9.40
N SER A 304 -4.51 2.75 8.08
CA SER A 304 -5.55 2.19 7.22
C SER A 304 -5.93 0.76 7.63
N ALA A 305 -4.95 -0.07 7.98
CA ALA A 305 -5.17 -1.45 8.42
C ALA A 305 -6.00 -1.53 9.72
N LEU A 306 -5.83 -0.57 10.63
CA LEU A 306 -6.58 -0.47 11.90
C LEU A 306 -7.78 0.48 11.81
N GLY A 307 -8.20 0.86 10.60
CA GLY A 307 -9.39 1.68 10.35
C GLY A 307 -9.28 3.15 10.77
N SER A 308 -8.08 3.64 11.11
CA SER A 308 -7.84 5.06 11.33
C SER A 308 -7.56 5.75 10.00
N LEU A 309 -8.19 6.88 9.74
CA LEU A 309 -8.02 7.59 8.47
C LEU A 309 -6.67 8.34 8.46
N PRO A 310 -5.72 7.98 7.58
CA PRO A 310 -4.47 8.72 7.48
C PRO A 310 -4.72 10.12 6.90
N VAL A 311 -4.28 11.15 7.64
CA VAL A 311 -4.31 12.55 7.21
C VAL A 311 -2.93 12.90 6.67
N VAL A 312 -2.83 13.00 5.35
CA VAL A 312 -1.58 13.26 4.63
C VAL A 312 -1.41 14.74 4.30
N GLU A 313 -0.17 15.18 4.30
CA GLU A 313 0.21 16.49 3.79
C GLU A 313 0.39 16.42 2.26
N ASP A 314 -0.02 17.47 1.54
CA ASP A 314 0.15 17.58 0.09
C ASP A 314 1.59 18.01 -0.26
N ARG A 315 2.57 17.16 0.11
CA ARG A 315 3.99 17.33 -0.20
C ARG A 315 4.62 15.97 -0.51
N GLY A 316 5.33 15.90 -1.63
CA GLY A 316 6.13 14.74 -2.01
C GLY A 316 7.51 14.73 -1.32
N THR A 317 8.19 13.58 -1.36
CA THR A 317 9.59 13.46 -0.94
C THR A 317 10.50 14.23 -1.92
N GLU A 318 11.48 14.98 -1.40
CA GLU A 318 12.49 15.64 -2.25
C GLU A 318 13.39 14.59 -2.92
N GLY A 319 13.18 14.35 -4.22
CA GLY A 319 14.01 13.45 -5.03
C GLY A 319 15.27 14.10 -5.59
N VAL A 320 16.13 13.32 -6.25
CA VAL A 320 17.31 13.81 -6.99
C VAL A 320 16.92 14.55 -8.28
N ARG A 321 15.94 15.46 -8.22
CA ARG A 321 15.76 16.45 -9.28
C ARG A 321 16.68 17.62 -8.97
N GLY A 322 17.55 17.91 -9.93
CA GLY A 322 18.64 18.86 -9.78
C GLY A 322 18.19 20.25 -9.32
N ARG A 323 19.08 20.90 -8.57
CA ARG A 323 19.13 22.36 -8.50
C ARG A 323 19.15 22.90 -9.94
N GLY A 324 18.01 23.37 -10.44
CA GLY A 324 17.92 23.87 -11.80
C GLY A 324 16.58 24.51 -12.10
N GLY A 325 16.46 25.79 -11.76
CA GLY A 325 15.58 26.75 -12.46
C GLY A 325 14.10 26.67 -12.12
N GLY A 326 13.56 27.75 -11.55
CA GLY A 326 12.12 27.94 -11.45
C GLY A 326 11.46 27.88 -12.83
N GLN A 327 10.48 26.99 -12.97
CA GLN A 327 9.34 27.23 -13.85
C GLN A 327 8.07 26.90 -13.09
N SER A 328 7.26 27.94 -12.97
CA SER A 328 5.89 27.96 -12.50
C SER A 328 5.01 27.00 -13.29
N GLY A 329 4.11 26.32 -12.57
CA GLY A 329 2.80 25.95 -13.08
C GLY A 329 2.74 24.78 -14.05
N ARG A 330 2.97 23.56 -13.55
CA ARG A 330 2.17 22.39 -13.91
C ARG A 330 2.17 21.45 -12.72
N SER A 331 1.12 21.58 -11.90
CA SER A 331 0.75 20.59 -10.89
C SER A 331 0.71 19.21 -11.55
N ALA A 332 1.57 18.30 -11.08
CA ALA A 332 1.30 16.89 -11.25
C ALA A 332 -0.10 16.62 -10.67
N PRO A 333 -0.97 15.84 -11.35
CA PRO A 333 -2.25 15.49 -10.75
C PRO A 333 -1.98 14.77 -9.42
N PRO A 334 -2.80 15.00 -8.38
CA PRO A 334 -2.66 14.27 -7.12
C PRO A 334 -2.76 12.77 -7.41
N ALA A 335 -2.05 11.96 -6.64
CA ALA A 335 -2.03 10.50 -6.74
C ALA A 335 -3.45 9.92 -6.92
N GLN A 336 -3.83 9.65 -8.17
CA GLN A 336 -5.05 8.92 -8.50
C GLN A 336 -4.77 7.42 -8.48
N GLY A 337 -4.21 6.90 -7.37
CA GLY A 337 -3.84 5.49 -7.23
C GLY A 337 -4.61 4.75 -6.14
N LEU A 338 -4.96 5.42 -5.05
CA LEU A 338 -5.68 4.81 -3.93
C LEU A 338 -7.21 4.90 -4.14
N GLY A 339 -7.75 4.11 -5.08
CA GLY A 339 -9.21 4.05 -5.21
C GLY A 339 -9.83 3.36 -6.43
N ARG A 340 -9.06 2.69 -7.28
CA ARG A 340 -9.65 1.87 -8.35
C ARG A 340 -9.64 0.40 -7.95
N THR A 341 -10.85 -0.11 -7.71
CA THR A 341 -11.15 -1.54 -7.59
C THR A 341 -10.55 -2.29 -8.76
N LEU A 342 -9.78 -3.36 -8.46
CA LEU A 342 -9.50 -4.41 -9.44
C LEU A 342 -10.83 -4.88 -10.05
N PRO A 343 -10.94 -5.04 -11.38
CA PRO A 343 -12.14 -5.62 -11.97
C PRO A 343 -12.28 -7.06 -11.49
N VAL A 344 -13.36 -7.32 -10.73
CA VAL A 344 -13.88 -8.66 -10.52
C VAL A 344 -14.32 -9.17 -11.89
N PRO A 345 -13.88 -10.37 -12.35
CA PRO A 345 -14.38 -10.94 -13.58
C PRO A 345 -15.90 -11.10 -13.48
N ALA A 346 -16.63 -10.47 -14.40
CA ALA A 346 -18.04 -10.76 -14.58
C ALA A 346 -18.18 -12.25 -14.90
N ALA A 347 -18.88 -12.97 -14.03
CA ALA A 347 -19.35 -14.32 -14.34
C ALA A 347 -20.20 -14.23 -15.62
N LEU A 348 -19.70 -14.85 -16.69
CA LEU A 348 -20.51 -15.14 -17.87
C LEU A 348 -21.45 -16.28 -17.50
N GLY A 349 -22.75 -16.01 -17.62
CA GLY A 349 -23.79 -17.04 -17.61
C GLY A 349 -23.92 -17.76 -18.94
#